data_AF-A0AAU7QVR3-F1
#
_entry.id   AF-A0AAU7QVR3-F1
#
_cell.length_a   1.000
_cell.length_b   1.000
_cell.length_c   1.000
_cell.angle_alpha   90.00
_cell.angle_beta   90.00
_cell.angle_gamma   90.00
#
_symmetry.space_group_name_H-M   'P 1'
#
loop_
_entity.id
_entity.type
_entity.pdbx_description
1 polymer ?
#
loop_
_entity_poly.entity_id
_entity_poly.type
_entity_poly.pdbx_seq_one_letter_code
_entity_poly.pdbx_strand_id
1 'polypeptide(L)'
;MLIHLAAMMAHGFFGLALMQTTTVIAPDWYTSVHPSWASSLLNDQKLGAGIAWAFGEIPAAVVMILLVRQWIDADQREQRRIDRAADRAEATGEDDDLARYNAFLASSARHDGRGRSPSRLPTRASPIGGHQRPVIAGGECAVVNDSFARGTSNARPCQRRETACTSARLVSVQTI
;
A
#
# COMPACT_ATOMS: atom_id res chain seq x y z
N MET A 1 -23.86 -4.32 15.34
CA MET A 1 -22.39 -4.30 15.16
C MET A 1 -21.64 -4.04 16.47
N LEU A 2 -21.97 -2.99 17.25
CA LEU A 2 -21.31 -2.69 18.53
C LEU A 2 -21.32 -3.87 19.53
N ILE A 3 -22.46 -4.55 19.68
CA ILE A 3 -22.60 -5.71 20.58
C ILE A 3 -21.66 -6.86 20.18
N HIS A 4 -21.49 -7.11 18.88
CA HIS A 4 -20.62 -8.19 18.40
C HIS A 4 -19.15 -7.89 18.70
N LEU A 5 -18.70 -6.67 18.42
CA LEU A 5 -17.34 -6.23 18.74
C LEU A 5 -17.07 -6.35 20.24
N ALA A 6 -18.00 -5.89 21.08
CA ALA A 6 -17.87 -5.99 22.54
C ALA A 6 -17.79 -7.45 23.01
N ALA A 7 -18.64 -8.34 22.47
CA ALA A 7 -18.63 -9.76 22.82
C ALA A 7 -17.31 -10.45 22.44
N MET A 8 -16.75 -10.16 21.26
CA MET A 8 -15.46 -10.72 20.82
C MET A 8 -14.30 -10.21 21.69
N MET A 9 -14.29 -8.93 22.06
CA MET A 9 -13.31 -8.43 23.02
C MET A 9 -13.43 -9.16 24.37
N ALA A 10 -14.65 -9.27 24.90
CA ALA A 10 -14.90 -9.96 26.17
C ALA A 10 -14.46 -11.44 26.13
N HIS A 11 -14.76 -12.18 25.06
CA HIS A 11 -14.34 -13.57 24.89
C HIS A 11 -12.82 -13.75 24.88
N GLY A 12 -12.12 -12.91 24.11
CA GLY A 12 -10.65 -12.94 24.03
C GLY A 12 -10.00 -12.64 25.38
N PHE A 13 -10.44 -11.59 26.07
CA PHE A 13 -9.91 -11.23 27.39
C PHE A 13 -10.28 -12.24 28.47
N PHE A 14 -11.48 -12.82 28.42
CA PHE A 14 -11.92 -13.83 29.39
C PHE A 14 -11.02 -15.07 29.35
N GLY A 15 -10.77 -15.61 28.15
CA GLY A 15 -9.88 -16.77 27.98
C GLY A 15 -8.45 -16.46 28.45
N LEU A 16 -7.90 -15.32 28.03
CA LEU A 16 -6.54 -14.92 28.43
C LEU A 16 -6.42 -14.70 29.94
N ALA A 17 -7.41 -14.05 30.57
CA ALA A 17 -7.44 -13.81 32.01
C ALA A 17 -7.45 -15.13 32.79
N LEU A 18 -8.25 -16.11 32.37
CA LEU A 18 -8.27 -17.44 33.01
C LEU A 18 -6.97 -18.23 32.81
N MET A 19 -6.29 -18.09 31.66
CA MET A 19 -4.97 -18.71 31.45
C MET A 19 -3.89 -18.09 32.35
N GLN A 20 -3.98 -16.78 32.60
CA GLN A 20 -3.03 -16.05 33.44
C GLN A 20 -3.34 -16.12 34.94
N THR A 21 -4.56 -16.56 35.32
CA THR A 21 -4.92 -16.61 36.72
C THR A 21 -4.06 -17.62 37.49
N THR A 22 -3.90 -17.38 38.78
CA THR A 22 -3.19 -18.26 39.72
C THR A 22 -4.12 -18.96 40.69
N THR A 23 -5.40 -18.61 40.68
CA THR A 23 -6.43 -19.15 41.58
C THR A 23 -7.53 -19.89 40.82
N VAL A 24 -8.02 -20.97 41.42
CA VAL A 24 -9.12 -21.76 40.85
C VAL A 24 -10.44 -21.04 41.10
N ILE A 25 -11.31 -20.96 40.08
CA ILE A 25 -12.67 -20.45 40.26
C ILE A 25 -13.51 -21.50 41.01
N ALA A 26 -14.35 -21.08 41.96
CA ALA A 26 -15.22 -21.98 42.73
C ALA A 26 -14.50 -23.22 43.33
N PRO A 27 -13.40 -23.04 44.09
CA PRO A 27 -12.55 -24.13 44.55
C PRO A 27 -13.31 -25.17 45.40
N ASP A 28 -14.25 -24.73 46.25
CA ASP A 28 -15.03 -25.61 47.12
C ASP A 28 -15.85 -26.64 46.32
N TRP A 29 -16.45 -26.21 45.21
CA TRP A 29 -17.24 -27.09 44.35
C TRP A 29 -16.34 -28.05 43.57
N TYR A 30 -15.32 -27.52 42.88
CA TYR A 30 -14.46 -28.34 42.03
C TYR A 30 -13.69 -29.39 42.83
N THR A 31 -13.24 -29.06 44.04
CA THR A 31 -12.56 -30.02 44.92
C THR A 31 -13.47 -31.17 45.32
N SER A 32 -14.77 -30.92 45.52
CA SER A 32 -15.75 -31.96 45.92
C SER A 32 -16.03 -32.99 44.81
N VAL A 33 -15.85 -32.60 43.54
CA VAL A 33 -16.11 -33.46 42.36
C VAL A 33 -14.83 -33.89 41.66
N HIS A 34 -13.66 -33.50 42.17
CA HIS A 34 -12.38 -33.71 41.49
C HIS A 34 -11.97 -35.20 41.49
N PRO A 35 -11.81 -35.84 40.33
CA PRO A 35 -11.35 -37.21 40.27
C PRO A 35 -9.89 -37.36 40.71
N SER A 36 -9.53 -38.46 41.36
CA SER A 36 -8.15 -38.71 41.81
C SER A 36 -7.15 -38.91 40.67
N TRP A 37 -7.62 -39.21 39.46
CA TRP A 37 -6.80 -39.39 38.26
C TRP A 37 -6.65 -38.10 37.43
N ALA A 38 -7.42 -37.05 37.74
CA ALA A 38 -7.40 -35.80 37.00
C ALA A 38 -6.18 -34.93 37.37
N SER A 39 -5.86 -33.97 36.49
CA SER A 39 -4.71 -33.08 36.68
C SER A 39 -4.99 -32.06 37.79
N SER A 40 -4.09 -31.09 38.05
CA SER A 40 -4.43 -30.07 39.05
C SER A 40 -5.58 -29.19 38.54
N LEU A 41 -6.51 -28.83 39.43
CA LEU A 41 -7.66 -27.97 39.09
C LEU A 41 -7.26 -26.68 38.37
N LEU A 42 -6.13 -26.08 38.77
CA LEU A 42 -5.62 -24.88 38.12
C LEU A 42 -5.15 -25.15 36.69
N ASN A 43 -4.49 -26.29 36.46
CA ASN A 43 -4.03 -26.67 35.13
C ASN A 43 -5.21 -27.01 34.21
N ASP A 44 -6.22 -27.73 34.71
CA ASP A 44 -7.44 -28.02 33.97
C ASP A 44 -8.21 -26.75 33.60
N GLN A 45 -8.28 -25.77 34.51
CA GLN A 45 -8.91 -24.47 34.23
C GLN A 45 -8.17 -23.70 33.13
N LYS A 46 -6.83 -23.67 33.18
CA LYS A 46 -6.02 -23.00 32.15
C LYS A 46 -6.14 -23.70 30.81
N LEU A 47 -6.16 -25.03 30.80
CA LEU A 47 -6.38 -25.83 29.60
C LEU A 47 -7.77 -25.57 29.01
N GLY A 48 -8.81 -25.60 29.84
CA GLY A 48 -10.18 -25.31 29.43
C GLY A 48 -10.33 -23.90 28.84
N ALA A 49 -9.69 -22.91 29.46
CA ALA A 49 -9.63 -21.55 28.92
C ALA A 49 -8.90 -21.50 27.56
N GLY A 50 -7.78 -22.22 27.43
CA GLY A 50 -7.03 -22.38 26.18
C GLY A 50 -7.87 -22.95 25.05
N ILE A 51 -8.60 -24.04 25.32
CA ILE A 51 -9.49 -24.69 24.37
C ILE A 51 -10.63 -23.76 23.98
N ALA A 52 -11.29 -23.12 24.95
CA ALA A 52 -12.40 -22.20 24.70
C ALA A 52 -11.97 -21.02 23.81
N TRP A 53 -10.77 -20.48 24.02
CA TRP A 53 -10.19 -19.41 23.20
C TRP A 53 -9.82 -19.89 21.79
N ALA A 54 -9.11 -21.02 21.69
CA ALA A 54 -8.66 -21.57 20.41
C ALA A 54 -9.85 -21.93 19.48
N PHE A 55 -10.97 -22.35 20.05
CA PHE A 55 -12.16 -22.69 19.27
C PHE A 55 -12.78 -21.48 18.56
N GLY A 56 -12.60 -20.27 19.09
CA GLY A 56 -13.02 -19.04 18.41
C GLY A 56 -12.01 -18.59 17.35
N GLU A 57 -10.73 -18.52 17.75
CA GLU A 57 -9.71 -17.85 16.94
C GLU A 57 -9.16 -18.71 15.80
N ILE A 58 -8.98 -20.02 16.00
CA ILE A 58 -8.41 -20.88 14.95
C ILE A 58 -9.35 -20.95 13.74
N PRO A 59 -10.66 -21.23 13.88
CA PRO A 59 -11.58 -21.22 12.74
C PRO A 59 -11.68 -19.84 12.09
N ALA A 60 -11.71 -18.77 12.87
CA ALA A 60 -11.75 -17.41 12.35
C ALA A 60 -10.50 -17.08 11.51
N ALA A 61 -9.31 -17.46 11.98
CA ALA A 61 -8.05 -17.29 11.25
C ALA A 61 -8.05 -18.09 9.93
N VAL A 62 -8.54 -19.33 9.94
CA VAL A 62 -8.67 -20.14 8.72
C VAL A 62 -9.58 -19.46 7.70
N VAL A 63 -10.76 -19.00 8.13
CA VAL A 63 -11.70 -18.28 7.25
C VAL A 63 -11.07 -16.99 6.72
N MET A 64 -10.38 -16.23 7.56
CA MET A 64 -9.68 -15.01 7.14
C MET A 64 -8.66 -15.29 6.03
N ILE A 65 -7.85 -16.36 6.17
CA ILE A 65 -6.87 -16.75 5.14
C ILE A 65 -7.57 -17.10 3.82
N LEU A 66 -8.66 -17.86 3.89
CA LEU A 66 -9.44 -18.23 2.71
C LEU A 66 -10.04 -17.01 2.01
N LEU A 67 -10.61 -16.08 2.78
CA LEU A 67 -11.19 -14.84 2.25
C LEU A 67 -10.14 -13.92 1.62
N VAL A 68 -8.95 -13.80 2.23
CA VAL A 68 -7.84 -13.02 1.66
C VAL A 68 -7.39 -13.62 0.33
N ARG A 69 -7.29 -14.94 0.23
CA ARG A 69 -6.98 -15.61 -1.05
C ARG A 69 -8.05 -15.34 -2.11
N GLN A 70 -9.31 -15.51 -1.73
CA GLN A 70 -10.43 -15.23 -2.62
C GLN A 70 -10.44 -13.77 -3.10
N TRP A 71 -10.11 -12.84 -2.21
CA TRP A 71 -10.03 -11.41 -2.52
C TRP A 71 -8.90 -11.11 -3.51
N ILE A 72 -7.70 -11.67 -3.31
CA ILE A 72 -6.58 -11.52 -4.24
C ILE A 72 -6.96 -12.02 -5.63
N ASP A 73 -7.59 -13.19 -5.73
CA ASP A 73 -7.98 -13.76 -7.03
C ASP A 73 -9.11 -12.96 -7.71
N ALA A 74 -10.01 -12.38 -6.92
CA ALA A 74 -11.06 -11.50 -7.44
C ALA A 74 -10.46 -10.19 -7.95
N ASP A 75 -9.55 -9.59 -7.18
CA ASP A 75 -8.89 -8.33 -7.51
C ASP A 75 -8.03 -8.46 -8.77
N GLN A 76 -7.24 -9.55 -8.90
CA GLN A 76 -6.47 -9.80 -10.12
C GLN A 76 -7.32 -9.93 -11.38
N ARG A 77 -8.50 -10.54 -11.29
CA ARG A 77 -9.43 -10.65 -12.43
C ARG A 77 -9.98 -9.29 -12.83
N GLU A 78 -10.28 -8.46 -11.84
CA GLU A 78 -10.77 -7.10 -12.06
C GLU A 78 -9.69 -6.21 -12.67
N GLN A 79 -8.46 -6.25 -12.13
CA GLN A 79 -7.31 -5.53 -12.69
C GLN A 79 -7.08 -5.90 -14.16
N ARG A 80 -7.06 -7.20 -14.50
CA ARG A 80 -6.94 -7.65 -15.91
C ARG A 80 -8.09 -7.20 -16.81
N ARG A 81 -9.27 -6.90 -16.25
CA ARG A 81 -10.40 -6.35 -17.02
C ARG A 81 -10.17 -4.86 -17.30
N ILE A 82 -9.72 -4.13 -16.29
CA ILE A 82 -9.39 -2.71 -16.37
C ILE A 82 -8.21 -2.50 -17.33
N ASP A 83 -7.13 -3.28 -17.20
CA ASP A 83 -5.96 -3.22 -18.08
C ASP A 83 -6.36 -3.41 -19.55
N ARG A 84 -7.17 -4.44 -19.85
CA ARG A 84 -7.67 -4.67 -21.22
C ARG A 84 -8.62 -3.58 -21.72
N ALA A 85 -9.32 -2.88 -20.85
CA ALA A 85 -10.15 -1.75 -21.24
C ALA A 85 -9.27 -0.55 -21.60
N ALA A 86 -8.24 -0.26 -20.79
CA ALA A 86 -7.26 0.79 -21.04
C ALA A 86 -6.49 0.53 -22.35
N ASP A 87 -5.98 -0.69 -22.57
CA ASP A 87 -5.27 -1.06 -23.81
C ASP A 87 -6.15 -0.85 -25.06
N ARG A 88 -7.47 -1.11 -24.96
CA ARG A 88 -8.40 -0.89 -26.08
C ARG A 88 -8.65 0.59 -26.33
N ALA A 89 -8.83 1.38 -25.28
CA ALA A 89 -9.03 2.82 -25.39
C ALA A 89 -7.78 3.49 -26.01
N GLU A 90 -6.57 3.07 -25.60
CA GLU A 90 -5.32 3.53 -26.20
C GLU A 90 -5.24 3.16 -27.70
N ALA A 91 -5.62 1.93 -28.06
CA ALA A 91 -5.58 1.47 -29.45
C ALA A 91 -6.61 2.15 -30.37
N THR A 92 -7.80 2.49 -29.87
CA THR A 92 -8.86 3.18 -30.64
C THR A 92 -8.73 4.71 -30.60
N GLY A 93 -7.87 5.25 -29.73
CA GLY A 93 -7.75 6.69 -29.49
C GLY A 93 -8.97 7.28 -28.77
N GLU A 94 -9.75 6.43 -28.09
CA GLU A 94 -10.94 6.83 -27.34
C GLU A 94 -10.54 7.24 -25.91
N ASP A 95 -11.21 8.25 -25.33
CA ASP A 95 -10.87 8.74 -24.00
C ASP A 95 -11.13 7.65 -22.93
N ASP A 96 -10.05 7.09 -22.39
CA ASP A 96 -10.09 6.19 -21.24
C ASP A 96 -10.72 6.87 -20.00
N ASP A 97 -11.24 6.06 -19.09
CA ASP A 97 -11.85 6.52 -17.83
C ASP A 97 -10.89 7.40 -17.01
N LEU A 98 -9.58 7.10 -17.05
CA LEU A 98 -8.55 7.95 -16.42
C LEU A 98 -8.43 9.32 -17.09
N ALA A 99 -8.49 9.39 -18.42
CA ALA A 99 -8.43 10.64 -19.17
C ALA A 99 -9.65 11.53 -18.84
N ARG A 100 -10.84 10.92 -18.79
CA ARG A 100 -12.08 11.61 -18.41
C ARG A 100 -12.06 12.13 -16.98
N TYR A 101 -11.56 11.32 -16.05
CA TYR A 101 -11.41 11.73 -14.65
C TYR A 101 -10.40 12.87 -14.47
N ASN A 102 -9.25 12.81 -15.16
CA ASN A 102 -8.26 13.88 -15.14
C ASN A 102 -8.81 15.18 -15.73
N ALA A 103 -9.62 15.12 -16.79
CA ALA A 103 -10.29 16.29 -17.36
C ALA A 103 -11.27 16.93 -16.35
N PHE A 104 -12.03 16.11 -15.61
CA PHE A 104 -12.91 16.60 -14.54
C PHE A 104 -12.12 17.30 -13.43
N LEU A 105 -11.04 16.69 -12.91
CA LEU A 105 -10.19 17.32 -11.90
C LEU A 105 -9.57 18.65 -12.39
N ALA A 106 -9.14 18.70 -13.66
CA ALA A 106 -8.63 19.93 -14.25
C ALA A 106 -9.70 21.02 -14.39
N SER A 107 -10.98 20.66 -14.53
CA SER A 107 -12.08 21.62 -14.53
C SER A 107 -12.32 22.22 -13.14
N SER A 108 -12.31 21.39 -12.09
CA SER A 108 -12.47 21.82 -10.70
C SER A 108 -11.32 22.69 -10.22
N ALA A 109 -10.06 22.34 -10.54
CA ALA A 109 -8.89 23.16 -10.22
C ALA A 109 -8.96 24.56 -10.87
N ARG A 110 -9.54 24.66 -12.08
CA ARG A 110 -9.78 25.93 -12.77
C ARG A 110 -10.85 26.78 -12.11
N HIS A 111 -11.79 26.20 -11.37
CA HIS A 111 -12.79 26.93 -10.60
C HIS A 111 -12.25 27.42 -9.25
N ASP A 112 -11.49 26.61 -8.53
CA ASP A 112 -10.83 27.03 -7.28
C ASP A 112 -9.82 28.16 -7.50
N GLY A 113 -9.06 28.12 -8.60
CA GLY A 113 -8.12 29.19 -8.97
C GLY A 113 -8.79 30.52 -9.31
N ARG A 114 -10.08 30.54 -9.67
CA ARG A 114 -10.84 31.77 -9.92
C ARG A 114 -11.39 32.43 -8.65
N GLY A 115 -11.44 31.70 -7.53
CA GLY A 115 -11.84 32.21 -6.21
C GLY A 115 -10.67 32.72 -5.35
N ARG A 116 -9.43 32.44 -5.74
CA ARG A 116 -8.22 32.92 -5.04
C ARG A 116 -7.53 34.00 -5.86
N SER A 117 -7.85 35.26 -5.57
CA SER A 117 -7.08 36.42 -6.05
C SER A 117 -5.58 36.17 -5.83
N PRO A 118 -4.71 36.48 -6.81
CA PRO A 118 -3.28 36.28 -6.68
C PRO A 118 -2.71 37.34 -5.73
N SER A 119 -2.79 37.10 -4.43
CA SER A 119 -1.81 37.68 -3.52
C SER A 119 -0.47 37.08 -3.93
N ARG A 120 0.40 37.92 -4.53
CA ARG A 120 1.78 37.61 -4.91
C ARG A 120 2.47 36.87 -3.75
N LEU A 121 2.45 35.55 -3.79
CA LEU A 121 3.38 34.74 -3.02
C LEU A 121 4.72 34.82 -3.78
N PRO A 122 5.82 35.21 -3.11
CA PRO A 122 7.10 35.25 -3.77
C PRO A 122 7.41 33.85 -4.28
N THR A 123 7.79 33.76 -5.56
CA THR A 123 8.30 32.55 -6.20
C THR A 123 9.52 32.07 -5.41
N ARG A 124 9.30 31.23 -4.40
CA ARG A 124 10.37 30.42 -3.84
C ARG A 124 10.59 29.31 -4.85
N ALA A 125 11.64 29.47 -5.65
CA ALA A 125 12.17 28.39 -6.48
C ALA A 125 12.32 27.14 -5.60
N SER A 126 11.47 26.15 -5.83
CA SER A 126 11.55 24.86 -5.16
C SER A 126 12.51 24.00 -5.98
N PRO A 127 13.65 23.55 -5.43
CA PRO A 127 14.67 22.82 -6.19
C PRO A 127 14.35 21.32 -6.24
N ILE A 128 13.09 20.95 -6.47
CA ILE A 128 12.73 19.57 -6.78
C ILE A 128 12.56 19.50 -8.29
N GLY A 129 13.70 19.41 -8.96
CA GLY A 129 13.80 19.25 -10.40
C GLY A 129 13.03 18.01 -10.83
N GLY A 130 12.15 18.18 -11.81
CA GLY A 130 11.76 17.06 -12.66
C GLY A 130 13.04 16.43 -13.22
N HIS A 131 13.14 15.11 -13.16
CA HIS A 131 14.22 14.39 -13.81
C HIS A 131 14.16 14.65 -15.33
N GLN A 132 14.83 15.71 -15.79
CA GLN A 132 15.21 15.86 -17.18
C GLN A 132 16.31 14.84 -17.44
N ARG A 133 15.95 13.72 -18.08
CA ARG A 133 16.91 12.72 -18.51
C ARG A 133 17.71 13.29 -19.69
N PRO A 134 19.04 13.38 -19.61
CA PRO A 134 19.84 13.79 -20.76
C PRO A 134 19.76 12.70 -21.86
N VAL A 135 19.61 13.14 -23.11
CA VAL A 135 19.67 12.30 -24.30
C VAL A 135 20.95 12.64 -25.07
N ILE A 136 21.71 11.61 -25.45
CA ILE A 136 22.92 11.78 -26.25
C ILE A 136 22.51 11.81 -27.73
N ALA A 137 22.77 12.92 -28.41
CA ALA A 137 22.67 13.03 -29.87
C ALA A 137 24.07 13.31 -30.41
N GLY A 138 24.60 12.41 -31.25
CA GLY A 138 25.84 12.67 -32.00
C GLY A 138 27.13 12.83 -31.21
N GLY A 139 27.18 12.46 -29.92
CA GLY A 139 28.35 12.64 -29.06
C GLY A 139 28.35 13.93 -28.22
N GLU A 140 27.26 14.69 -28.23
CA GLU A 140 27.07 15.88 -27.39
C GLU A 140 25.93 15.68 -26.37
N CYS A 141 26.13 16.16 -25.14
CA CYS A 141 25.10 16.18 -24.10
C CYS A 141 24.29 17.47 -24.21
N ALA A 142 23.00 17.37 -24.57
CA ALA A 142 22.07 18.49 -24.54
C ALA A 142 21.04 18.30 -23.41
N VAL A 143 20.83 19.36 -22.61
CA VAL A 143 19.71 19.43 -21.67
C VAL A 143 18.48 19.90 -22.43
N VAL A 144 17.47 19.04 -22.60
CA VAL A 144 16.23 19.40 -23.28
C VAL A 144 15.43 20.35 -22.40
N ASN A 145 15.43 21.63 -22.77
CA ASN A 145 14.55 22.64 -22.19
C ASN A 145 13.70 23.30 -23.29
N ASP A 146 12.80 24.20 -22.88
CA ASP A 146 11.90 24.96 -23.76
C ASP A 146 12.65 25.88 -24.76
N SER A 147 13.97 26.02 -24.66
CA SER A 147 14.83 26.77 -25.58
C SER A 147 15.41 25.89 -26.70
N PHE A 148 15.48 24.56 -26.50
CA PHE A 148 15.87 23.60 -27.54
C PHE A 148 14.81 23.50 -28.65
N ALA A 149 13.52 23.47 -28.26
CA ALA A 149 12.39 23.48 -29.20
C ALA A 149 12.31 24.75 -30.07
N ARG A 150 12.93 25.85 -29.62
CA ARG A 150 13.00 27.13 -30.35
C ARG A 150 14.29 27.31 -31.16
N GLY A 151 15.18 26.31 -31.20
CA GLY A 151 16.41 26.35 -32.01
C GLY A 151 17.47 27.35 -31.53
N THR A 152 17.34 27.93 -30.33
CA THR A 152 18.26 28.95 -29.79
C THR A 152 19.16 28.41 -28.67
N SER A 153 19.30 27.08 -28.55
CA SER A 153 20.08 26.49 -27.46
C SER A 153 21.57 26.72 -27.67
N ASN A 154 22.22 27.35 -26.70
CA ASN A 154 23.66 27.56 -26.67
C ASN A 154 24.33 26.23 -26.24
N ALA A 155 24.62 25.35 -27.20
CA ALA A 155 25.32 24.09 -26.94
C ALA A 155 26.73 24.40 -26.41
N ARG A 156 27.11 23.80 -25.28
CA ARG A 156 28.47 23.90 -24.73
C ARG A 156 29.13 22.52 -24.72
N PRO A 157 30.42 22.41 -25.09
CA PRO A 157 31.14 21.15 -24.98
C PRO A 157 31.26 20.76 -23.49
N CYS A 158 30.88 19.54 -23.13
CA CYS A 158 31.02 19.02 -21.78
C CYS A 158 32.50 19.01 -21.35
N GLN A 159 32.87 19.92 -20.45
CA GLN A 159 34.19 19.89 -19.82
C GLN A 159 34.25 18.78 -18.76
N ARG A 160 35.36 18.03 -18.74
CA ARG A 160 35.68 16.83 -17.94
C ARG A 160 35.48 16.94 -16.41
N ARG A 161 35.06 18.09 -15.86
CA ARG A 161 34.88 18.32 -14.42
C ARG A 161 33.43 18.30 -13.94
N GLU A 162 32.45 18.05 -14.81
CA GLU A 162 31.05 17.90 -14.40
C GLU A 162 30.76 16.44 -14.04
N THR A 163 30.35 16.21 -12.78
CA THR A 163 30.07 14.90 -12.16
C THR A 163 29.00 14.06 -12.87
N ALA A 164 28.26 14.64 -13.82
CA ALA A 164 27.20 13.98 -14.58
C ALA A 164 27.73 12.93 -15.59
N CYS A 165 28.98 13.02 -16.04
CA CYS A 165 29.50 12.13 -17.09
C CYS A 165 29.99 10.76 -16.53
N THR A 166 30.20 10.63 -15.22
CA THR A 166 30.75 9.39 -14.61
C THR A 166 29.71 8.27 -14.45
N SER A 167 28.41 8.57 -14.57
CA SER A 167 27.35 7.55 -14.40
C SER A 167 26.82 6.95 -15.72
N ALA A 168 27.36 7.35 -16.87
CA ALA A 168 27.03 6.72 -18.15
C ALA A 168 27.67 5.33 -18.21
N ARG A 169 27.05 4.33 -17.56
CA ARG A 169 27.24 2.94 -17.94
C ARG A 169 26.87 2.85 -19.41
N LEU A 170 27.89 2.65 -20.25
CA LEU A 170 27.77 2.13 -21.60
C LEU A 170 26.83 0.93 -21.56
N VAL A 171 25.57 1.12 -21.94
CA VAL A 171 24.75 0.00 -22.39
C VAL A 171 25.29 -0.33 -23.78
N SER A 172 26.27 -1.23 -23.78
CA SER A 172 26.78 -1.89 -24.97
C SER A 172 25.60 -2.52 -25.69
N VAL A 173 25.22 -1.97 -26.84
CA VAL A 173 24.37 -2.66 -27.82
C VAL A 173 25.23 -3.82 -28.31
N GLN A 174 24.99 -4.99 -27.75
CA GLN A 174 25.56 -6.24 -28.23
C GLN A 174 24.68 -6.74 -29.36
N THR A 175 25.26 -6.67 -30.55
CA THR A 175 24.83 -7.27 -31.80
C THR A 175 24.42 -8.73 -31.60
N ILE A 176 23.16 -9.07 -31.91
CA ILE A 176 22.66 -10.04 -32.91
C ILE A 176 21.14 -9.84 -33.01
#